data_AF-A0A536VF22-F1
#
_entry.id   AF-A0A536VF22-F1
#
_cell.length_a   1.000
_cell.length_b   1.000
_cell.length_c   1.000
_cell.angle_alpha   90.00
_cell.angle_beta   90.00
_cell.angle_gamma   90.00
#
_symmetry.space_group_name_H-M   'P 1'
#
loop_
_entity.id
_entity.type
_entity.pdbx_description
1 polymer ?
#
loop_
_entity_poly.entity_id
_entity_poly.type
_entity_poly.pdbx_seq_one_letter_code
_entity_poly.pdbx_strand_id
1 'polypeptide(L)'
;MQWVAEASAQPREPRREVPTAPAPLLAPPVEEMDVLYRLAKVGNMRDIRDRAVRLVALGEQYRPFADKLCRLADGYQSRAILDLVSRVRSGST
;
A
#
# COMPACT_ATOMS: atom_id res chain seq x y z
N MET A 1 -13.28 53.07 -12.34
CA MET A 1 -11.89 52.66 -12.63
C MET A 1 -11.90 51.17 -12.95
N GLN A 2 -12.45 50.80 -14.11
CA GLN A 2 -11.72 50.35 -15.30
C GLN A 2 -10.98 49.01 -15.06
N TRP A 3 -11.61 47.93 -15.53
CA TRP A 3 -10.95 46.68 -15.95
C TRP A 3 -9.79 47.00 -16.91
N VAL A 4 -8.68 46.24 -16.88
CA VAL A 4 -8.11 45.55 -18.06
C VAL A 4 -7.10 44.49 -17.59
N ALA A 5 -7.37 43.23 -17.93
CA ALA A 5 -6.42 42.22 -18.40
C ALA A 5 -7.28 40.97 -18.71
N GLU A 6 -8.07 41.03 -19.77
CA GLU A 6 -7.68 40.47 -21.08
C GLU A 6 -7.11 39.06 -20.96
N ALA A 7 -8.02 38.11 -21.19
CA ALA A 7 -7.72 36.72 -21.40
C ALA A 7 -6.80 36.55 -22.61
N SER A 8 -5.73 35.77 -22.46
CA SER A 8 -5.31 34.81 -23.50
C SER A 8 -4.18 33.93 -22.98
N ALA A 9 -4.54 32.76 -22.50
CA ALA A 9 -4.10 31.50 -23.11
C ALA A 9 -4.75 30.37 -22.31
N GLN A 10 -5.71 29.73 -22.97
CA GLN A 10 -6.11 28.33 -22.83
C GLN A 10 -5.53 27.60 -21.62
N PRO A 11 -6.35 27.06 -20.70
CA PRO A 11 -5.86 26.08 -19.73
C PRO A 11 -5.24 24.96 -20.56
N ARG A 12 -3.91 24.97 -20.67
CA ARG A 12 -3.14 23.75 -20.81
C ARG A 12 -3.55 22.99 -19.58
N GLU A 13 -4.55 22.12 -19.74
CA GLU A 13 -4.87 21.13 -18.73
C GLU A 13 -3.51 20.59 -18.33
N PRO A 14 -3.10 20.73 -17.05
CA PRO A 14 -1.90 20.05 -16.63
C PRO A 14 -2.19 18.62 -17.02
N ARG A 15 -1.39 18.11 -17.99
CA ARG A 15 -1.21 16.69 -18.23
C ARG A 15 -1.37 16.09 -16.86
N ARG A 16 -2.45 15.36 -16.61
CA ARG A 16 -2.62 14.68 -15.33
C ARG A 16 -1.41 13.78 -15.26
N GLU A 17 -0.36 14.29 -14.65
CA GLU A 17 0.65 13.53 -13.97
C GLU A 17 -0.25 12.77 -13.02
N VAL A 18 -0.64 11.56 -13.43
CA VAL A 18 -1.31 10.64 -12.52
C VAL A 18 -0.33 10.66 -11.38
N PRO A 19 -0.69 11.23 -10.21
CA PRO A 19 0.22 11.14 -9.09
C PRO A 19 0.48 9.65 -9.02
N THR A 20 1.75 9.24 -9.08
CA THR A 20 2.13 7.88 -8.71
C THR A 20 1.91 7.78 -7.20
N ALA A 21 0.70 8.09 -6.75
CA ALA A 21 0.17 7.76 -5.47
C ALA A 21 0.27 6.24 -5.44
N PRO A 22 1.02 5.67 -4.49
CA PRO A 22 1.06 4.23 -4.34
C PRO A 22 -0.39 3.75 -4.30
N ALA A 23 -0.72 2.79 -5.17
CA ALA A 23 -2.08 2.24 -5.23
C ALA A 23 -2.54 1.93 -3.79
N PRO A 24 -3.77 2.29 -3.41
CA PRO A 24 -4.24 2.15 -2.05
C PRO A 24 -4.02 0.70 -1.59
N LEU A 25 -3.32 0.55 -0.47
CA LEU A 25 -3.08 -0.76 0.14
C LEU A 25 -4.40 -1.26 0.71
N LEU A 26 -5.14 -2.01 -0.10
CA LEU A 26 -6.39 -2.62 0.33
C LEU A 26 -6.10 -3.60 1.46
N ALA A 27 -6.83 -3.43 2.56
CA ALA A 27 -6.73 -4.33 3.70
C ALA A 27 -7.22 -5.73 3.29
N PRO A 28 -6.38 -6.77 3.40
CA PRO A 28 -6.81 -8.15 3.37
C PRO A 28 -7.90 -8.47 4.42
N PRO A 29 -8.57 -9.62 4.30
CA PRO A 29 -9.45 -10.15 5.35
C PRO A 29 -8.79 -10.15 6.73
N VAL A 30 -9.59 -9.96 7.78
CA VAL A 30 -9.07 -9.78 9.15
C VAL A 30 -8.29 -11.01 9.64
N GLU A 31 -8.67 -12.20 9.17
CA GLU A 31 -8.00 -13.47 9.45
C GLU A 31 -6.61 -13.52 8.83
N GLU A 32 -6.46 -13.02 7.60
CA GLU A 32 -5.16 -12.87 6.95
C GLU A 32 -4.28 -11.87 7.71
N MET A 33 -4.89 -10.78 8.18
CA MET A 33 -4.19 -9.73 8.91
C MET A 33 -3.72 -10.15 10.30
N ASP A 34 -4.53 -10.94 11.01
CA ASP A 34 -4.15 -11.47 12.33
C ASP A 34 -3.00 -12.49 12.23
N VAL A 35 -3.03 -13.35 11.20
CA VAL A 35 -1.94 -14.28 10.92
C VAL A 35 -0.65 -13.51 10.61
N LEU A 36 -0.70 -12.51 9.71
CA LEU A 36 0.45 -11.68 9.41
C LEU A 36 1.01 -10.96 10.65
N TYR A 37 0.13 -10.45 11.52
CA TYR A 37 0.54 -9.80 12.76
C TYR A 37 1.29 -10.77 13.69
N ARG A 38 0.79 -11.99 13.87
CA ARG A 38 1.45 -13.03 14.66
C ARG A 38 2.80 -13.43 14.07
N LEU A 39 2.85 -13.66 12.76
CA LEU A 39 4.09 -14.02 12.05
C LEU A 39 5.14 -12.91 12.15
N ALA A 40 4.72 -11.64 12.03
CA ALA A 40 5.61 -10.49 12.17
C ALA A 40 6.17 -10.36 13.59
N LYS A 41 5.36 -10.63 14.62
CA LYS A 41 5.83 -10.65 16.02
C LYS A 41 6.87 -11.72 16.29
N VAL A 42 6.73 -12.91 15.71
CA VAL A 42 7.69 -14.01 15.85
C VAL A 42 8.87 -13.86 14.89
N GLY A 43 8.74 -13.05 13.84
CA GLY A 43 9.78 -12.81 12.83
C GLY A 43 9.89 -13.93 11.79
N ASN A 44 8.83 -14.71 11.56
CA ASN A 44 8.85 -15.80 10.61
C ASN A 44 8.70 -15.30 9.16
N MET A 45 9.81 -14.89 8.55
CA MET A 45 9.84 -14.29 7.20
C MET A 45 9.37 -15.24 6.11
N ARG A 46 9.62 -16.55 6.26
CA ARG A 46 9.21 -17.56 5.29
C ARG A 46 7.69 -17.62 5.21
N ASP A 47 7.05 -17.80 6.36
CA ASP A 47 5.58 -17.87 6.41
C ASP A 47 4.93 -16.54 6.00
N ILE A 48 5.57 -15.39 6.27
CA ILE A 48 5.10 -14.08 5.80
C ILE A 48 5.08 -14.02 4.28
N ARG A 49 6.11 -14.54 3.60
CA ARG A 49 6.14 -14.60 2.13
C ARG A 49 5.10 -15.55 1.58
N ASP A 50 4.96 -16.74 2.15
CA ASP A 50 3.92 -17.70 1.77
C ASP A 50 2.52 -17.08 1.91
N ARG A 51 2.30 -16.32 3.00
CA ARG A 51 1.05 -15.59 3.21
C ARG A 51 0.85 -14.47 2.19
N ALA A 52 1.89 -13.71 1.86
CA ALA A 52 1.84 -12.69 0.82
C ALA A 52 1.46 -13.27 -0.54
N VAL A 53 2.02 -14.42 -0.94
CA VAL A 53 1.63 -15.12 -2.17
C VAL A 53 0.17 -15.55 -2.14
N ARG A 54 -0.31 -16.07 -1.00
CA ARG A 54 -1.73 -16.40 -0.82
C ARG A 54 -2.63 -15.18 -0.98
N LEU A 55 -2.22 -14.00 -0.50
CA LEU A 55 -2.98 -12.76 -0.67
C LEU A 55 -3.17 -12.38 -2.14
N VAL A 56 -2.13 -12.53 -2.97
CA VAL A 56 -2.24 -12.29 -4.41
C VAL A 56 -3.24 -13.25 -5.05
N ALA A 57 -3.23 -14.52 -4.62
CA ALA A 57 -4.18 -15.53 -5.09
C ALA A 57 -5.64 -15.25 -4.65
N LEU A 58 -5.84 -14.58 -3.51
CA LEU A 58 -7.17 -14.12 -3.07
C LEU A 58 -7.68 -12.93 -3.90
N GLY A 59 -6.77 -12.12 -4.45
CA GLY A 59 -7.12 -11.04 -5.36
C GLY A 59 -5.93 -10.19 -5.75
N GLU A 60 -5.84 -9.86 -7.04
CA GLU A 60 -4.79 -8.98 -7.60
C GLU A 60 -4.79 -7.58 -6.94
N GLN A 61 -5.91 -7.17 -6.37
CA GLN A 61 -6.04 -5.92 -5.61
C GLN A 61 -5.14 -5.88 -4.36
N TYR A 62 -4.76 -7.04 -3.81
CA TYR A 62 -3.86 -7.16 -2.67
C TYR A 62 -2.39 -7.24 -3.07
N ARG A 63 -2.09 -7.32 -4.37
CA ARG A 63 -0.73 -7.41 -4.89
C ARG A 63 0.21 -6.31 -4.39
N PRO A 64 -0.18 -5.01 -4.34
CA PRO A 64 0.68 -3.96 -3.81
C PRO A 64 1.06 -4.18 -2.34
N PHE A 65 0.17 -4.77 -1.55
CA PHE A 65 0.41 -5.10 -0.15
C PHE A 65 1.31 -6.34 -0.01
N ALA A 66 1.05 -7.38 -0.79
CA ALA A 66 1.86 -8.59 -0.84
C ALA A 66 3.30 -8.32 -1.29
N ASP A 67 3.50 -7.53 -2.35
CA ASP A 67 4.82 -7.11 -2.82
C ASP A 67 5.60 -6.38 -1.73
N LYS A 68 4.93 -5.48 -0.99
CA LYS A 68 5.56 -4.75 0.11
C LYS A 68 5.95 -5.68 1.27
N LEU A 69 5.10 -6.64 1.62
CA LEU A 69 5.42 -7.67 2.62
C LEU A 69 6.64 -8.50 2.21
N CYS A 70 6.69 -8.97 0.95
CA CYS A 70 7.82 -9.75 0.44
C CYS A 70 9.12 -8.97 0.52
N ARG A 71 9.14 -7.72 0.06
CA ARG A 71 10.34 -6.84 0.14
C ARG A 71 10.83 -6.65 1.58
N LEU A 72 9.91 -6.45 2.52
CA LEU A 72 10.27 -6.30 3.94
C LEU A 72 10.76 -7.64 4.53
N ALA A 73 10.16 -8.75 4.13
CA ALA A 73 10.56 -10.09 4.58
C ALA A 73 11.91 -10.53 4.00
N ASP A 74 12.25 -10.12 2.78
CA ASP A 74 13.60 -10.28 2.21
C ASP A 74 14.64 -9.45 2.94
N GLY A 75 14.26 -8.25 3.40
CA GLY A 75 15.10 -7.42 4.27
C GLY A 75 15.12 -7.85 5.74
N TYR A 76 14.44 -8.94 6.12
CA TYR A 76 14.28 -9.38 7.52
C TYR A 76 13.71 -8.31 8.46
N GLN A 77 12.90 -7.39 7.93
CA GLN A 77 12.43 -6.20 8.63
C GLN A 77 11.12 -6.47 9.40
N SER A 78 11.17 -7.37 10.38
CA SER A 78 9.99 -7.81 11.17
C SER A 78 9.22 -6.64 11.77
N ARG A 79 9.94 -5.65 12.30
CA ARG A 79 9.34 -4.44 12.88
C ARG A 79 8.58 -3.61 11.84
N ALA A 80 9.16 -3.41 10.67
CA ALA A 80 8.49 -2.68 9.58
C ALA A 80 7.25 -3.43 9.07
N ILE A 81 7.27 -4.76 9.06
CA ILE A 81 6.10 -5.59 8.73
C ILE A 81 5.01 -5.41 9.79
N LEU A 82 5.38 -5.44 11.08
CA LEU A 82 4.44 -5.25 12.17
C LEU A 82 3.76 -3.88 12.11
N ASP A 83 4.54 -2.82 11.87
CA ASP A 83 4.03 -1.46 11.72
C ASP A 83 3.10 -1.34 10.50
N LEU A 84 3.46 -1.96 9.37
CA LEU A 84 2.64 -1.98 8.17
C LEU A 84 1.28 -2.66 8.43
N VAL A 85 1.30 -3.86 9.00
CA VAL A 85 0.12 -4.66 9.34
C VAL A 85 -0.77 -3.92 10.33
N SER A 86 -0.17 -3.32 11.38
CA SER A 86 -0.89 -2.52 12.37
C SER A 86 -1.58 -1.31 11.75
N ARG A 87 -0.87 -0.58 10.87
CA ARG A 87 -1.41 0.62 10.19
C ARG A 87 -2.59 0.29 9.29
N VAL A 88 -2.50 -0.80 8.52
CA VAL A 88 -3.57 -1.25 7.62
C VAL A 88 -4.78 -1.74 8.42
N ARG A 89 -4.56 -2.44 9.55
CA ARG A 89 -5.64 -2.90 10.43
C ARG A 89 -6.37 -1.76 11.14
N SER A 90 -5.69 -0.67 11.45
CA SER A 90 -6.27 0.50 12.14
C SER A 90 -7.03 1.45 11.22
N GLY A 91 -7.15 1.16 9.91
CA GLY A 91 -8.03 1.91 9.01
C GLY A 91 -7.68 3.40 8.84
N SER A 92 -6.42 3.80 9.02
CA SER A 92 -5.98 5.15 8.64
C SER A 92 -5.47 5.14 7.20
N THR A 93 -6.42 5.13 6.26
CA THR A 93 -6.26 5.60 4.87
C THR A 93 -7.57 6.23 4.46
#